data_AF-A0A8W8NTE7-F1
#
_entry.id   AF-A0A8W8NTE7-F1
#
_cell.length_a   1.000
_cell.length_b   1.000
_cell.length_c   1.000
_cell.angle_alpha   90.00
_cell.angle_beta   90.00
_cell.angle_gamma   90.00
#
_symmetry.space_group_name_H-M   'P 1'
#
loop_
_entity.id
_entity.type
_entity.pdbx_description
1 polymer ?
#
loop_
_entity_poly.entity_id
_entity_poly.type
_entity_poly.pdbx_seq_one_letter_code
_entity_poly.pdbx_strand_id
1 'polypeptide(L)'
;MVFVECDEGKFGLGCTEFCGNCRLIEIEEMDNGKCRHVDGVCIYGCNPGYYGDCYCQNGFYGDKCLLQCPVNCTYCHIETGVCEECYPGFTGPDCLSTCEPGRYGIGCYQRCSPFCNTPKCDFISGACLDGCKTDWEGMQCLELHDENRLPEDLSTYLYVIDGMIIAVVINSMILVVYIIFLRRKKVHKMKILLRFNLRKIL
;
A
#
# COMPACT_ATOMS: atom_id res chain seq x y z
N MET A 1 1.93 -13.28 36.81
CA MET A 1 1.46 -13.86 35.52
C MET A 1 1.68 -15.36 35.66
N VAL A 2 0.62 -16.17 35.65
CA VAL A 2 0.72 -17.62 35.88
C VAL A 2 0.65 -18.30 34.52
N PHE A 3 1.73 -18.96 34.12
CA PHE A 3 1.71 -19.88 32.98
C PHE A 3 1.04 -21.16 33.47
N VAL A 4 -0.12 -21.49 32.91
CA VAL A 4 -0.78 -22.76 33.16
C VAL A 4 0.04 -23.85 32.46
N GLU A 5 0.29 -24.98 33.13
CA GLU A 5 0.84 -26.16 32.46
C GLU A 5 -0.16 -26.61 31.39
N CYS A 6 0.32 -26.74 30.15
CA CYS A 6 -0.51 -27.15 29.03
C CYS A 6 -0.50 -28.66 28.86
N ASP A 7 -1.61 -29.21 28.35
CA ASP A 7 -1.66 -30.58 27.87
C ASP A 7 -0.58 -30.83 26.80
N GLU A 8 -0.17 -32.08 26.64
CA GLU A 8 0.87 -32.46 25.69
C GLU A 8 0.62 -31.91 24.28
N GLY A 9 1.68 -31.31 23.70
CA GLY A 9 1.61 -30.78 22.35
C GLY A 9 1.00 -29.38 22.25
N LYS A 10 0.81 -28.68 23.38
CA LYS A 10 0.33 -27.29 23.40
C LYS A 10 1.23 -26.37 24.22
N PHE A 11 1.18 -25.08 23.90
CA PHE A 11 1.93 -24.06 24.63
C PHE A 11 1.22 -22.69 24.61
N GLY A 12 1.81 -21.72 25.30
CA GLY A 12 1.41 -20.32 25.26
C GLY A 12 0.36 -19.96 26.30
N LEU A 13 -0.06 -18.69 26.29
CA LEU A 13 -1.05 -18.18 27.24
C LEU A 13 -2.43 -18.80 26.97
N GLY A 14 -2.88 -19.69 27.84
CA GLY A 14 -4.16 -20.39 27.69
C GLY A 14 -4.10 -21.62 26.78
N CYS A 15 -2.91 -22.12 26.44
CA CYS A 15 -2.72 -23.41 25.76
C CYS A 15 -3.51 -23.54 24.44
N THR A 16 -3.50 -22.49 23.63
CA THR A 16 -4.19 -22.46 22.31
C THR A 16 -3.24 -22.76 21.15
N GLU A 17 -1.94 -22.66 21.37
CA GLU A 17 -0.92 -22.92 20.35
C GLU A 17 -0.48 -24.38 20.41
N PHE A 18 -0.08 -24.94 19.26
CA PHE A 18 0.33 -26.34 19.13
C PHE A 18 1.83 -26.43 18.95
N CYS A 19 2.48 -27.42 19.56
CA CYS A 19 3.90 -27.68 19.35
C CYS A 19 4.19 -28.09 17.89
N GLY A 20 5.36 -27.71 17.37
CA GLY A 20 5.89 -28.22 16.11
C GLY A 20 6.35 -29.69 16.18
N ASN A 21 7.01 -30.15 15.12
CA ASN A 21 7.57 -31.52 15.02
C ASN A 21 8.89 -31.66 15.79
N CYS A 22 8.79 -31.55 17.11
CA CYS A 22 9.92 -31.68 18.02
C CYS A 22 10.45 -33.12 18.10
N ARG A 23 11.75 -33.25 18.30
CA ARG A 23 12.41 -34.53 18.54
C ARG A 23 12.12 -35.02 19.96
N LEU A 24 11.60 -36.22 20.07
CA LEU A 24 11.51 -36.93 21.35
C LEU A 24 12.79 -37.75 21.57
N ILE A 25 13.29 -37.74 22.80
CA ILE A 25 14.34 -38.65 23.25
C ILE A 25 13.73 -39.46 24.38
N GLU A 26 13.67 -40.78 24.20
CA GLU A 26 13.32 -41.72 25.27
C GLU A 26 14.47 -41.75 26.28
N ILE A 27 14.47 -40.79 27.20
CA ILE A 27 15.26 -40.88 28.42
C ILE A 27 14.25 -41.23 29.52
N GLU A 28 14.48 -42.35 30.20
CA GLU A 28 13.71 -42.73 31.38
C GLU A 28 13.79 -41.57 32.37
N GLU A 29 12.62 -40.98 32.66
CA GLU A 29 12.37 -39.81 33.52
C GLU A 29 12.40 -38.42 32.83
N MET A 30 11.17 -37.95 32.61
CA MET A 30 10.72 -36.55 32.78
C MET A 30 10.94 -35.60 31.60
N ASP A 31 10.11 -35.72 30.56
CA ASP A 31 8.92 -34.88 30.37
C ASP A 31 8.36 -35.20 28.98
N ASN A 32 7.14 -35.72 28.91
CA ASN A 32 6.52 -36.20 27.67
C ASN A 32 5.99 -35.04 26.79
N GLY A 33 6.33 -33.80 27.15
CA GLY A 33 6.00 -32.59 26.42
C GLY A 33 6.82 -32.46 25.13
N LYS A 34 6.15 -32.61 23.98
CA LYS A 34 6.72 -32.31 22.65
C LYS A 34 7.52 -31.01 22.65
N CYS A 35 7.03 -29.95 23.30
CA CYS A 35 7.69 -28.66 23.39
C CYS A 35 7.48 -27.99 24.76
N ARG A 36 8.27 -26.95 25.05
CA ARG A 36 8.13 -26.16 26.29
C ARG A 36 6.77 -25.44 26.31
N HIS A 37 5.95 -25.69 27.33
CA HIS A 37 4.58 -25.16 27.43
C HIS A 37 4.47 -23.62 27.48
N VAL A 38 5.57 -22.91 27.77
CA VAL A 38 5.56 -21.44 27.85
C VAL A 38 5.63 -20.78 26.46
N ASP A 39 6.53 -21.26 25.60
CA ASP A 39 6.91 -20.58 24.36
C ASP A 39 7.05 -21.51 23.15
N GLY A 40 6.74 -22.80 23.30
CA GLY A 40 6.65 -23.73 22.18
C GLY A 40 7.98 -24.29 21.69
N VAL A 41 9.09 -23.98 22.35
CA VAL A 41 10.43 -24.36 21.89
C VAL A 41 10.67 -25.86 22.09
N CYS A 42 11.14 -26.53 21.03
CA CYS A 42 11.57 -27.92 21.07
C CYS A 42 12.95 -28.04 21.74
N ILE A 43 12.99 -28.62 22.95
CA ILE A 43 14.20 -28.69 23.78
C ILE A 43 15.34 -29.48 23.11
N TYR A 44 14.98 -30.54 22.37
CA TYR A 44 15.94 -31.43 21.69
C TYR A 44 16.03 -31.18 20.18
N GLY A 45 15.56 -30.02 19.72
CA GLY A 45 15.49 -29.66 18.31
C GLY A 45 14.38 -30.39 17.55
N CYS A 46 14.43 -30.31 16.23
CA CYS A 46 13.39 -30.82 15.34
C CYS A 46 13.66 -32.25 14.88
N ASN A 47 12.59 -32.96 14.49
CA ASN A 47 12.73 -34.17 13.69
C ASN A 47 13.41 -33.86 12.33
N PRO A 48 14.14 -34.81 11.74
CA PRO A 48 14.77 -34.59 10.44
C PRO A 48 13.76 -34.19 9.36
N GLY A 49 14.06 -33.10 8.63
CA GLY A 49 13.19 -32.55 7.57
C GLY A 49 12.31 -31.37 8.02
N TYR A 50 12.33 -31.03 9.32
CA TYR A 50 11.69 -29.82 9.85
C TYR A 50 12.76 -28.78 10.22
N TYR A 51 12.43 -27.50 10.08
CA TYR A 51 13.37 -26.39 10.22
C TYR A 51 12.77 -25.23 11.03
N GLY A 52 13.62 -24.35 11.57
CA GLY A 52 13.18 -23.21 12.39
C GLY A 52 12.46 -23.67 13.66
N ASP A 53 11.22 -23.23 13.85
CA ASP A 53 10.34 -23.63 14.97
C ASP A 53 9.76 -25.05 14.82
N CYS A 54 10.45 -25.92 14.07
CA CYS A 54 10.10 -27.29 13.76
C CYS A 54 8.79 -27.45 12.97
N TYR A 55 8.50 -26.50 12.09
CA TYR A 55 7.45 -26.58 11.09
C TYR A 55 8.05 -26.77 9.69
N CYS A 56 7.17 -26.97 8.71
CA CYS A 56 7.56 -26.89 7.30
C CYS A 56 7.79 -25.43 6.89
N GLN A 57 8.79 -25.23 6.04
CA GLN A 57 8.96 -23.94 5.37
C GLN A 57 7.73 -23.66 4.51
N ASN A 58 7.35 -22.38 4.40
CA ASN A 58 6.22 -21.99 3.57
C ASN A 58 6.39 -22.51 2.13
N GLY A 59 5.34 -23.09 1.58
CA GLY A 59 5.36 -23.81 0.30
C GLY A 59 5.57 -25.32 0.41
N PHE A 60 5.78 -25.88 1.60
CA PHE A 60 5.92 -27.32 1.83
C PHE A 60 5.02 -27.84 2.94
N TYR A 61 4.63 -29.12 2.85
CA TYR A 61 3.78 -29.80 3.81
C TYR A 61 4.09 -31.30 3.88
N GLY A 62 3.38 -32.00 4.77
CA GLY A 62 3.43 -33.44 4.95
C GLY A 62 4.67 -33.91 5.70
N ASP A 63 4.84 -35.23 5.77
CA ASP A 63 5.91 -35.84 6.53
C ASP A 63 7.28 -35.34 6.06
N LYS A 64 8.04 -34.77 7.00
CA LYS A 64 9.39 -34.23 6.77
C LYS A 64 9.42 -33.13 5.70
N CYS A 65 8.29 -32.48 5.44
CA CYS A 65 8.16 -31.35 4.52
C CYS A 65 8.60 -31.69 3.07
N LEU A 66 8.34 -32.92 2.64
CA LEU A 66 8.73 -33.41 1.32
C LEU A 66 7.70 -33.09 0.22
N LEU A 67 6.48 -32.70 0.59
CA LEU A 67 5.41 -32.36 -0.35
C LEU A 67 5.35 -30.85 -0.55
N GLN A 68 5.02 -30.41 -1.77
CA GLN A 68 4.90 -28.98 -2.10
C GLN A 68 3.45 -28.53 -2.07
N CYS A 69 3.18 -27.40 -1.43
CA CYS A 69 1.89 -26.73 -1.51
C CYS A 69 1.52 -26.44 -2.97
N PRO A 70 0.22 -26.33 -3.29
CA PRO A 70 -0.19 -25.91 -4.63
C PRO A 70 0.39 -24.55 -5.02
N VAL A 71 0.73 -24.38 -6.30
CA VAL A 71 1.54 -23.24 -6.78
C VAL A 71 0.85 -21.88 -6.56
N ASN A 72 -0.47 -21.83 -6.68
CA ASN A 72 -1.25 -20.61 -6.49
C ASN A 72 -1.84 -20.48 -5.08
N CYS A 73 -1.24 -21.16 -4.11
CA CYS A 73 -1.65 -21.14 -2.71
C CYS A 73 -0.78 -20.16 -1.92
N THR A 74 -1.41 -19.28 -1.14
CA THR A 74 -0.68 -18.34 -0.27
C THR A 74 0.05 -19.09 0.86
N TYR A 75 -0.66 -20.02 1.51
CA TYR A 75 -0.15 -20.94 2.51
C TYR A 75 -1.07 -22.17 2.56
N CYS A 76 -0.48 -23.35 2.67
CA CYS A 76 -1.24 -24.60 2.78
C CYS A 76 -1.07 -25.20 4.17
N HIS A 77 -2.06 -25.97 4.59
CA HIS A 77 -2.06 -26.65 5.88
C HIS A 77 -0.88 -27.63 5.97
N ILE A 78 -0.09 -27.54 7.05
CA ILE A 78 1.19 -28.23 7.19
C ILE A 78 1.12 -29.77 7.13
N GLU A 79 0.00 -30.36 7.55
CA GLU A 79 -0.20 -31.82 7.48
C GLU A 79 -0.95 -32.27 6.22
N THR A 80 -2.10 -31.65 5.93
CA THR A 80 -3.00 -32.10 4.86
C THR A 80 -2.66 -31.54 3.49
N GLY A 81 -1.91 -30.44 3.40
CA GLY A 81 -1.60 -29.75 2.15
C GLY A 81 -2.77 -28.97 1.54
N VAL A 82 -3.92 -28.93 2.22
CA VAL A 82 -5.09 -28.17 1.76
C VAL A 82 -4.75 -26.69 1.76
N CYS A 83 -5.07 -26.00 0.67
CA CYS A 83 -4.87 -24.57 0.62
C CYS A 83 -5.96 -23.83 1.41
N GLU A 84 -5.53 -23.00 2.36
CA GLU A 84 -6.45 -22.16 3.15
C GLU A 84 -6.89 -20.93 2.35
N GLU A 85 -6.00 -20.37 1.53
CA GLU A 85 -6.29 -19.21 0.69
C GLU A 85 -5.51 -19.23 -0.63
N CYS A 86 -6.23 -19.13 -1.75
CA CYS A 86 -5.64 -19.00 -3.07
C CYS A 86 -5.23 -17.56 -3.38
N TYR A 87 -4.21 -17.39 -4.21
CA TYR A 87 -3.89 -16.09 -4.80
C TYR A 87 -5.07 -15.52 -5.61
N PRO A 88 -5.13 -14.18 -5.76
CA PRO A 88 -6.19 -13.53 -6.53
C PRO A 88 -6.33 -14.14 -7.93
N GLY A 89 -7.57 -14.45 -8.32
CA GLY A 89 -7.87 -15.05 -9.62
C GLY A 89 -7.89 -16.57 -9.65
N PHE A 90 -7.52 -17.24 -8.56
CA PHE A 90 -7.53 -18.70 -8.44
C PHE A 90 -8.52 -19.17 -7.37
N THR A 91 -9.03 -20.40 -7.54
CA THR A 91 -10.03 -21.01 -6.67
C THR A 91 -9.94 -22.54 -6.69
N GLY A 92 -10.71 -23.17 -5.81
CA GLY A 92 -10.71 -24.61 -5.55
C GLY A 92 -9.71 -25.00 -4.44
N PRO A 93 -9.79 -26.26 -3.95
CA PRO A 93 -8.96 -26.73 -2.84
C PRO A 93 -7.46 -26.71 -3.13
N ASP A 94 -7.10 -26.84 -4.40
CA ASP A 94 -5.70 -26.85 -4.88
C ASP A 94 -5.31 -25.56 -5.61
N CYS A 95 -6.19 -24.55 -5.68
CA CYS A 95 -5.94 -23.28 -6.39
C CYS A 95 -5.52 -23.44 -7.86
N LEU A 96 -5.90 -24.55 -8.50
CA LEU A 96 -5.59 -24.82 -9.91
C LEU A 96 -6.63 -24.26 -10.88
N SER A 97 -7.83 -23.94 -10.38
CA SER A 97 -8.89 -23.37 -11.21
C SER A 97 -8.81 -21.85 -11.19
N THR A 98 -8.99 -21.22 -12.34
CA THR A 98 -9.15 -19.75 -12.41
C THR A 98 -10.59 -19.35 -12.08
N CYS A 99 -10.81 -18.07 -11.78
CA CYS A 99 -12.16 -17.56 -11.61
C CYS A 99 -13.02 -17.79 -12.86
N GLU A 100 -14.30 -18.05 -12.61
CA GLU A 100 -15.30 -18.12 -13.67
C GLU A 100 -15.38 -16.79 -14.44
N PRO A 101 -15.70 -16.81 -15.74
CA PRO A 101 -15.85 -15.60 -16.53
C PRO A 101 -16.82 -14.61 -15.88
N GLY A 102 -16.40 -13.35 -15.72
CA GLY A 102 -17.20 -12.33 -15.05
C GLY A 102 -16.87 -12.14 -13.57
N ARG A 103 -15.93 -12.91 -13.01
CA ARG A 103 -15.45 -12.81 -11.63
C ARG A 103 -13.94 -12.63 -11.57
N TYR A 104 -13.46 -12.01 -10.49
CA TYR A 104 -12.03 -11.81 -10.26
C TYR A 104 -11.68 -11.69 -8.78
N GLY A 105 -10.38 -11.59 -8.49
CA GLY A 105 -9.85 -11.30 -7.17
C GLY A 105 -9.76 -12.52 -6.26
N ILE A 106 -9.50 -12.29 -4.96
CA ILE A 106 -9.38 -13.36 -3.96
C ILE A 106 -10.70 -14.10 -3.82
N GLY A 107 -10.67 -15.43 -3.94
CA GLY A 107 -11.85 -16.29 -3.85
C GLY A 107 -12.89 -16.06 -4.95
N CYS A 108 -12.59 -15.28 -5.99
CA CYS A 108 -13.51 -14.97 -7.09
C CYS A 108 -14.83 -14.31 -6.64
N TYR A 109 -14.79 -13.57 -5.52
CA TYR A 109 -15.97 -12.92 -4.96
C TYR A 109 -16.32 -11.61 -5.67
N GLN A 110 -15.34 -10.96 -6.31
CA GLN A 110 -15.55 -9.71 -7.03
C GLN A 110 -16.12 -10.00 -8.42
N ARG A 111 -16.97 -9.09 -8.91
CA ARG A 111 -17.61 -9.20 -10.23
C ARG A 111 -17.06 -8.12 -11.16
N CYS A 112 -16.83 -8.48 -12.41
CA CYS A 112 -16.43 -7.53 -13.44
C CYS A 112 -17.42 -6.36 -13.51
N SER A 113 -16.90 -5.18 -13.84
CA SER A 113 -17.74 -3.99 -14.03
C SER A 113 -18.80 -4.26 -15.10
N PRO A 114 -20.06 -3.85 -14.87
CA PRO A 114 -21.09 -3.92 -15.90
C PRO A 114 -20.80 -2.97 -17.08
N PHE A 115 -19.81 -2.08 -16.93
CA PHE A 115 -19.39 -1.10 -17.92
C PHE A 115 -18.16 -1.54 -18.73
N CYS A 116 -17.63 -2.75 -18.51
CA CYS A 116 -16.73 -3.38 -19.47
C CYS A 116 -17.45 -3.61 -20.81
N ASN A 117 -16.76 -3.48 -21.94
CA ASN A 117 -17.33 -3.76 -23.27
C ASN A 117 -17.81 -5.20 -23.40
N THR A 118 -17.06 -6.14 -22.86
CA THR A 118 -17.49 -7.53 -22.69
C THR A 118 -17.79 -7.79 -21.21
N PRO A 119 -18.69 -8.74 -20.87
CA PRO A 119 -18.95 -9.09 -19.47
C PRO A 119 -17.78 -9.84 -18.80
N LYS A 120 -16.64 -9.96 -19.49
CA LYS A 120 -15.42 -10.61 -19.01
C LYS A 120 -14.40 -9.53 -18.67
N CYS A 121 -13.65 -9.77 -17.61
CA CYS A 121 -12.52 -8.96 -17.20
C CYS A 121 -11.38 -9.89 -16.81
N ASP A 122 -10.18 -9.33 -16.65
CA ASP A 122 -9.04 -10.05 -16.13
C ASP A 122 -9.38 -10.68 -14.76
N PHE A 123 -9.20 -11.99 -14.63
CA PHE A 123 -9.62 -12.75 -13.45
C PHE A 123 -8.77 -12.44 -12.21
N ILE A 124 -7.61 -11.80 -12.38
CA ILE A 124 -6.73 -11.41 -11.27
C ILE A 124 -7.10 -9.99 -10.79
N SER A 125 -7.05 -9.01 -11.69
CA SER A 125 -7.16 -7.57 -11.38
C SER A 125 -8.54 -6.97 -11.59
N GLY A 126 -9.43 -7.65 -12.31
CA GLY A 126 -10.74 -7.13 -12.70
C GLY A 126 -10.71 -6.15 -13.87
N ALA A 127 -9.55 -5.94 -14.49
CA ALA A 127 -9.41 -4.98 -15.58
C ALA A 127 -10.20 -5.39 -16.82
N CYS A 128 -10.91 -4.44 -17.44
CA CYS A 128 -11.66 -4.67 -18.67
C CYS A 128 -10.69 -4.70 -19.86
N LEU A 129 -10.34 -5.90 -20.33
CA LEU A 129 -9.34 -6.09 -21.41
C LEU A 129 -9.79 -5.55 -22.77
N ASP A 130 -11.11 -5.53 -23.01
CA ASP A 130 -11.72 -5.01 -24.24
C ASP A 130 -12.12 -3.52 -24.13
N GLY A 131 -11.65 -2.84 -23.07
CA GLY A 131 -11.99 -1.46 -22.78
C GLY A 131 -13.40 -1.27 -22.21
N CYS A 132 -13.80 0.00 -22.15
CA CYS A 132 -15.03 0.45 -21.51
C CYS A 132 -16.14 0.76 -22.51
N LYS A 133 -17.39 0.60 -22.02
CA LYS A 133 -18.57 1.16 -22.68
C LYS A 133 -18.49 2.69 -22.72
N THR A 134 -19.29 3.29 -23.60
CA THR A 134 -19.41 4.75 -23.73
C THR A 134 -19.63 5.40 -22.37
N ASP A 135 -18.96 6.54 -22.14
CA ASP A 135 -19.01 7.34 -20.91
C ASP A 135 -18.32 6.74 -19.67
N TRP A 136 -17.59 5.63 -19.80
CA TRP A 136 -16.82 5.04 -18.71
C TRP A 136 -15.33 4.95 -19.05
N GLU A 137 -14.48 5.13 -18.05
CA GLU A 137 -13.03 5.07 -18.17
C GLU A 137 -12.35 4.40 -16.95
N GLY A 138 -11.03 4.27 -17.03
CA GLY A 138 -10.21 3.57 -16.05
C GLY A 138 -10.11 2.06 -16.32
N MET A 139 -9.18 1.41 -15.62
CA MET A 139 -8.86 -0.01 -15.84
C MET A 139 -10.05 -0.95 -15.60
N GLN A 140 -10.94 -0.61 -14.68
CA GLN A 140 -12.14 -1.38 -14.34
C GLN A 140 -13.43 -0.71 -14.87
N CYS A 141 -13.35 0.37 -15.66
CA CYS A 141 -14.51 1.10 -16.14
C CYS A 141 -15.48 1.50 -15.00
N LEU A 142 -14.93 2.12 -13.96
CA LEU A 142 -15.68 2.58 -12.78
C LEU A 142 -15.73 4.10 -12.67
N GLU A 143 -14.99 4.80 -13.52
CA GLU A 143 -14.94 6.26 -13.57
C GLU A 143 -15.82 6.72 -14.72
N LEU A 144 -16.64 7.75 -14.49
CA LEU A 144 -17.44 8.37 -15.56
C LEU A 144 -16.53 9.32 -16.35
N HIS A 145 -16.51 9.15 -17.66
CA HIS A 145 -15.85 10.06 -18.58
C HIS A 145 -16.64 11.37 -18.63
N ASP A 146 -16.22 12.35 -17.82
CA ASP A 146 -16.83 13.68 -17.78
C ASP A 146 -16.13 14.59 -18.78
N GLU A 147 -16.75 14.77 -19.95
CA GLU A 147 -16.28 15.68 -21.00
C GLU A 147 -16.26 17.16 -20.55
N ASN A 148 -16.95 17.50 -19.44
CA ASN A 148 -16.94 18.86 -18.85
C ASN A 148 -15.91 19.03 -17.73
N ARG A 149 -15.14 17.98 -17.40
CA ARG A 149 -14.04 18.10 -16.44
C ARG A 149 -12.98 18.99 -17.08
N LEU A 150 -12.90 20.24 -16.63
CA LEU A 150 -11.81 21.13 -17.00
C LEU A 150 -10.49 20.38 -16.70
N PRO A 151 -9.52 20.38 -17.63
CA PRO A 151 -8.21 19.83 -17.35
C PRO A 151 -7.69 20.47 -16.06
N GLU A 152 -7.22 19.68 -15.09
CA GLU A 152 -6.59 20.22 -13.88
C GLU A 152 -5.49 21.25 -14.24
N ASP A 153 -4.86 21.03 -15.39
CA ASP A 153 -3.87 21.92 -16.02
C ASP A 153 -4.42 23.31 -16.36
N LEU A 154 -5.66 23.41 -16.88
CA LEU A 154 -6.22 24.69 -17.32
C LEU A 154 -6.60 25.58 -16.14
N SER A 155 -7.18 24.99 -15.08
CA SER A 155 -7.52 25.73 -13.86
C SER A 155 -6.25 26.23 -13.16
N THR A 156 -5.23 25.36 -13.04
CA THR A 156 -3.94 25.70 -12.45
C THR A 156 -3.22 26.78 -13.26
N TYR A 157 -3.26 26.70 -14.59
CA TYR A 157 -2.65 27.67 -15.50
C TYR A 157 -3.28 29.07 -15.39
N LEU A 158 -4.61 29.16 -15.27
CA LEU A 158 -5.34 30.42 -15.06
C LEU A 158 -4.90 31.11 -13.77
N TYR A 159 -4.83 30.38 -12.66
CA TYR A 159 -4.34 30.92 -11.38
C TYR A 159 -2.89 31.39 -11.44
N VAL A 160 -2.03 30.66 -12.17
CA VAL A 160 -0.62 31.04 -12.36
C VAL A 160 -0.52 32.35 -13.17
N ILE A 161 -1.29 32.50 -14.25
CA ILE A 161 -1.31 33.74 -15.05
C ILE A 161 -1.78 34.92 -14.19
N ASP A 162 -2.88 34.78 -13.46
CA ASP A 162 -3.42 35.84 -12.61
C ASP A 162 -2.39 36.29 -11.57
N GLY A 163 -1.68 35.34 -10.96
CA GLY A 163 -0.58 35.63 -10.05
C GLY A 163 0.56 36.43 -10.70
N MET A 164 0.97 36.08 -11.92
CA MET A 164 2.01 36.82 -12.65
C MET A 164 1.57 38.25 -12.99
N ILE A 165 0.33 38.43 -13.45
CA ILE A 165 -0.21 39.76 -13.80
C ILE A 165 -0.24 40.65 -12.55
N ILE A 166 -0.76 40.13 -11.43
CA ILE A 166 -0.81 40.85 -10.16
C ILE A 166 0.60 41.28 -9.72
N ALA A 167 1.59 40.39 -9.81
CA ALA A 167 2.97 40.70 -9.45
C ALA A 167 3.58 41.82 -10.33
N VAL A 168 3.33 41.79 -11.64
CA VAL A 168 3.81 42.84 -12.56
C VAL A 168 3.16 44.19 -12.25
N VAL A 169 1.85 44.21 -11.98
CA VAL A 169 1.13 45.43 -11.62
C VAL A 169 1.68 46.00 -10.31
N ILE A 170 1.89 45.18 -9.29
CA ILE A 170 2.46 45.62 -8.00
C ILE A 170 3.86 46.19 -8.18
N ASN A 171 4.74 45.51 -8.91
CA ASN A 171 6.11 45.99 -9.16
C ASN A 171 6.13 47.30 -9.96
N SER A 172 5.28 47.44 -10.98
CA SER A 172 5.17 48.66 -11.76
C SER A 172 4.67 49.84 -10.90
N MET A 173 3.69 49.62 -10.03
CA MET A 173 3.20 50.62 -9.08
C MET A 173 4.30 51.07 -8.10
N ILE A 174 5.05 50.13 -7.54
CA ILE A 174 6.19 50.43 -6.65
C ILE A 174 7.23 51.29 -7.39
N LEU A 175 7.56 50.94 -8.63
CA LEU A 175 8.52 51.68 -9.45
C LEU A 175 8.04 53.11 -9.75
N VAL A 176 6.75 53.29 -10.06
CA VAL A 176 6.15 54.62 -10.26
C VAL A 176 6.22 55.45 -8.98
N VAL A 177 5.84 54.89 -7.83
CA VAL A 177 5.91 55.56 -6.53
C VAL A 177 7.36 55.94 -6.20
N TYR A 178 8.31 55.04 -6.46
CA TYR A 178 9.74 55.30 -6.27
C TYR A 178 10.24 56.45 -7.16
N ILE A 179 9.86 56.49 -8.44
CA ILE A 179 10.19 57.60 -9.35
C ILE A 179 9.58 58.91 -8.84
N ILE A 180 8.32 58.91 -8.39
CA ILE A 180 7.67 60.08 -7.80
C ILE A 180 8.44 60.55 -6.57
N PHE A 181 8.86 59.64 -5.69
CA PHE A 181 9.66 59.95 -4.51
C PHE A 181 11.02 60.56 -4.88
N LEU A 182 11.73 59.97 -5.85
CA LEU A 182 13.00 60.52 -6.36
C LEU A 182 12.82 61.92 -6.97
N ARG A 183 11.74 62.14 -7.73
CA ARG A 183 11.40 63.47 -8.28
C ARG A 183 11.11 64.46 -7.16
N ARG A 184 10.32 64.09 -6.15
CA ARG A 184 10.06 64.94 -4.97
C ARG A 184 11.34 65.28 -4.21
N LYS A 185 12.24 64.29 -4.00
CA LYS A 185 13.54 64.50 -3.35
C LYS A 185 14.44 65.45 -4.14
N LYS A 186 14.51 65.31 -5.47
CA LYS A 186 15.24 66.23 -6.35
C LYS A 186 14.69 67.66 -6.27
N VAL A 187 13.37 67.84 -6.33
CA VAL A 187 12.71 69.15 -6.19
C VAL A 187 12.99 69.77 -4.81
N HIS A 188 12.92 68.98 -3.74
CA HIS A 188 13.22 69.45 -2.39
C HIS A 188 14.69 69.90 -2.27
N LYS A 189 15.63 69.12 -2.80
CA LYS A 189 17.06 69.47 -2.82
C LYS A 189 17.33 70.76 -3.63
N MET A 190 16.67 70.94 -4.79
CA MET A 190 16.75 72.18 -5.58
C MET A 190 16.20 73.40 -4.82
N LYS A 191 15.05 73.27 -4.14
CA LYS A 191 14.47 74.34 -3.32
C LYS A 191 15.40 74.77 -2.19
N ILE A 192 16.12 73.83 -1.56
CA ILE A 192 17.13 74.14 -0.53
C ILE A 192 18.33 74.88 -1.13
N LEU A 193 18.87 74.43 -2.27
CA LEU A 193 20.00 75.08 -2.96
C LEU A 193 19.69 76.51 -3.39
N LEU A 194 18.49 76.78 -3.90
CA LEU A 194 18.02 78.13 -4.22
C LEU A 194 17.96 79.04 -2.98
N ARG A 195 17.46 78.53 -1.84
CA ARG A 195 17.44 79.29 -0.58
C ARG A 195 18.84 79.58 -0.03
N PHE A 196 19.81 78.68 -0.22
CA PHE A 196 21.21 78.90 0.16
C PHE A 196 21.92 79.92 -0.73
N ASN A 197 21.66 79.92 -2.05
CA ASN A 197 22.23 80.91 -2.96
C ASN A 197 21.64 82.32 -2.74
N LEU A 198 20.35 82.43 -2.42
CA LEU A 198 19.72 83.72 -2.06
C LEU A 198 20.26 84.30 -0.74
N ARG A 199 20.62 83.46 0.24
CA ARG A 199 21.24 83.91 1.51
C ARG A 199 22.71 84.33 1.39
N LYS A 200 23.38 84.07 0.26
CA LYS A 200 24.76 84.52 0.01
C LYS A 200 24.84 85.88 -0.70
N ILE A 201 23.71 86.41 -1.17
CA ILE A 201 23.61 87.66 -1.95
C ILE A 201 23.07 88.83 -1.09
N LEU A 202 22.66 88.53 0.15
CA LEU A 202 22.36 89.49 1.23
C LEU A 202 23.46 89.40 2.29
#